data_AF-A0A2V4H8J9-F1
#
_entry.id   AF-A0A2V4H8J9-F1
#
_cell.length_a   1.000
_cell.length_b   1.000
_cell.length_c   1.000
_cell.angle_alpha   90.00
_cell.angle_beta   90.00
_cell.angle_gamma   90.00
#
_symmetry.space_group_name_H-M   'P 1'
#
loop_
_entity.id
_entity.type
_entity.pdbx_description
1 polymer ?
#
loop_
_entity_poly.entity_id
_entity_poly.type
_entity_poly.pdbx_seq_one_letter_code
_entity_poly.pdbx_strand_id
1 'polypeptide(L)' 'MVTTPTDLEVAMEIGISETEVKRYRGDTFLLGDGAWLVHFGYTMPKELRARLTGSFTLIFKPHMAVSDRRRPG' A
#
# COMPACT_ATOMS: atom_id res chain seq x y z
N MET A 1 -1.22 9.99 31.20
CA MET A 1 -0.48 9.08 30.29
C MET A 1 -0.90 9.44 28.89
N VAL A 2 0.03 9.70 27.98
CA VAL A 2 -0.30 9.94 26.57
C VAL A 2 -0.59 8.58 25.95
N THR A 3 -1.81 8.38 25.46
CA THR A 3 -2.21 7.15 24.77
C THR A 3 -1.78 7.19 23.32
N THR A 4 -1.45 6.02 22.76
CA THR A 4 -1.17 5.89 21.32
C THR A 4 -2.39 6.35 20.53
N PRO A 5 -2.23 7.18 19.49
CA PRO A 5 -3.35 7.67 18.71
C PRO A 5 -3.99 6.52 17.93
N THR A 6 -5.32 6.52 17.91
CA THR A 6 -6.15 5.57 17.17
C THR A 6 -6.08 5.83 15.66
N ASP A 7 -6.47 4.85 14.85
CA ASP A 7 -6.51 5.04 13.40
C ASP A 7 -7.49 6.13 12.98
N LEU A 8 -8.59 6.30 13.71
CA LEU A 8 -9.58 7.36 13.49
C LEU A 8 -9.01 8.76 13.79
N GLU A 9 -8.32 8.94 14.92
CA GLU A 9 -7.68 10.21 15.26
C GLU A 9 -6.63 10.61 14.21
N VAL A 10 -5.82 9.64 13.78
CA VAL A 10 -4.82 9.85 12.72
C VAL A 10 -5.50 10.18 11.38
N ALA A 11 -6.59 9.50 11.03
CA ALA A 11 -7.35 9.74 9.80
C ALA A 11 -7.95 11.14 9.76
N MET A 12 -8.51 11.60 10.89
CA MET A 12 -9.04 12.96 11.03
C MET A 12 -7.95 14.02 10.87
N GLU A 13 -6.77 13.79 11.45
CA GLU A 13 -5.64 14.74 11.39
C GLU A 13 -5.09 14.90 9.96
N ILE A 14 -4.92 13.81 9.22
CA ILE A 14 -4.29 13.85 7.88
C ILE A 14 -5.30 13.92 6.71
N GLY A 15 -6.61 13.81 6.99
CA GLY A 15 -7.67 13.97 6.01
C GLY A 15 -7.85 12.79 5.03
N ILE A 16 -7.62 11.56 5.49
CA ILE A 16 -7.87 10.33 4.70
C ILE A 16 -8.83 9.39 5.44
N SER A 17 -9.22 8.26 4.83
CA SER A 17 -10.09 7.31 5.51
C SER A 17 -9.36 6.51 6.61
N GLU A 18 -10.07 6.16 7.68
CA GLU A 18 -9.56 5.25 8.73
C GLU A 18 -9.10 3.91 8.14
N THR A 19 -9.79 3.40 7.11
CA THR A 19 -9.42 2.18 6.39
C THR A 19 -8.05 2.30 5.71
N GLU A 20 -7.73 3.46 5.13
CA GLU A 20 -6.42 3.71 4.54
C GLU A 20 -5.33 3.85 5.60
N VAL A 21 -5.62 4.52 6.72
CA VAL A 21 -4.70 4.55 7.87
C VAL A 21 -4.39 3.14 8.32
N LYS A 22 -5.40 2.34 8.62
CA LYS A 22 -5.22 0.95 9.06
C LYS A 22 -4.43 0.10 8.06
N ARG A 23 -4.58 0.37 6.75
CA ARG A 23 -3.91 -0.38 5.69
C ARG A 23 -2.42 -0.06 5.58
N TYR A 24 -2.05 1.21 5.77
CA TYR A 24 -0.68 1.68 5.49
C TYR A 24 0.11 2.02 6.74
N ARG A 25 -0.53 2.15 7.91
CA ARG A 25 0.12 2.42 9.18
C ARG A 25 1.08 1.28 9.55
N GLY A 26 2.30 1.65 9.87
CA GLY A 26 3.35 0.79 10.42
C GLY A 26 3.65 1.17 11.86
N ASP A 27 4.93 1.18 12.21
CA ASP A 27 5.38 1.46 13.56
C ASP A 27 4.94 2.86 14.04
N THR A 28 4.64 2.96 15.33
CA THR A 28 4.23 4.21 15.98
C THR A 28 5.09 4.43 17.23
N PHE A 29 5.73 5.60 17.34
CA PHE A 29 6.67 5.92 18.40
C PHE A 29 6.28 7.19 19.16
N LEU A 30 6.38 7.16 20.49
CA LEU A 30 6.24 8.36 21.33
C LEU A 30 7.58 9.10 21.36
N LEU A 31 7.55 10.40 21.06
CA LEU A 31 8.72 11.27 21.08
C LEU A 31 8.91 11.91 22.48
N GLY A 32 10.11 12.43 22.73
CA GLY A 32 10.48 13.00 24.04
C GLY A 32 9.72 14.26 24.45
N ASP A 33 9.02 14.90 23.51
CA ASP A 33 8.16 16.07 23.70
C ASP A 33 6.67 15.71 23.87
N GLY A 34 6.34 14.41 23.85
CA GLY A 34 4.96 13.92 23.95
C GLY A 34 4.23 13.82 22.60
N ALA A 35 4.87 14.19 21.49
CA ALA A 35 4.33 13.99 20.15
C ALA A 35 4.45 12.52 19.71
N TRP A 36 3.65 12.14 18.71
CA TRP A 36 3.69 10.80 18.12
C TRP A 36 4.25 10.84 16.70
N LEU A 37 5.22 9.97 16.44
CA LEU A 37 5.69 9.65 15.09
C LEU A 37 4.94 8.41 14.59
N VAL A 38 4.09 8.58 13.57
CA VAL A 38 3.33 7.48 12.95
C VAL A 38 3.93 7.19 11.57
N HIS A 39 4.51 6.00 11.40
CA HIS A 39 5.02 5.59 10.10
C HIS A 39 3.91 5.06 9.21
N PHE A 40 4.02 5.38 7.92
CA PHE A 40 3.20 4.79 6.87
C PHE A 40 4.10 4.11 5.84
N GLY A 41 3.71 2.94 5.35
CA GLY A 41 4.50 2.17 4.40
C GLY A 41 3.66 1.32 3.47
N TYR A 42 4.18 1.11 2.26
CA TYR A 42 3.67 0.11 1.33
C TYR A 42 4.45 -1.19 1.52
N THR A 43 3.82 -2.17 2.17
CA THR A 43 4.38 -3.52 2.29
C THR A 43 4.25 -4.28 0.97
N MET A 44 5.33 -4.31 0.20
CA MET A 44 5.44 -5.19 -0.97
C MET A 44 5.70 -6.63 -0.52
N PRO A 45 4.87 -7.62 -0.94
CA PRO A 45 5.14 -9.04 -0.72
C PRO A 45 6.57 -9.43 -1.08
N LYS A 46 7.18 -10.30 -0.28
CA LYS A 46 8.58 -10.71 -0.45
C LYS A 46 8.80 -11.37 -1.81
N GLU A 47 7.80 -12.08 -2.30
CA GLU A 47 7.79 -12.76 -3.59
C GLU A 47 7.96 -11.76 -4.75
N LEU A 48 7.36 -10.58 -4.62
CA LEU A 48 7.53 -9.48 -5.57
C LEU A 48 8.88 -8.76 -5.39
N ARG A 49 9.50 -8.82 -4.20
CA ARG A 49 10.84 -8.25 -3.93
C ARG A 49 12.00 -9.17 -4.31
N ALA A 50 11.79 -10.48 -4.43
CA ALA A 50 12.83 -11.48 -4.35
C ALA A 50 13.98 -11.34 -5.38
N ARG A 51 13.83 -10.50 -6.41
CA ARG A 51 14.86 -10.27 -7.45
C ARG A 51 15.01 -8.80 -7.86
N LEU A 52 14.58 -7.88 -7.03
CA LEU A 52 14.14 -6.57 -7.48
C LEU A 52 14.54 -5.47 -6.46
N THR A 53 15.45 -4.57 -6.86
CA THR A 53 16.06 -3.52 -6.00
C THR A 53 15.80 -2.10 -6.52
N GLY A 54 14.55 -1.73 -6.84
CA GLY A 54 14.22 -0.42 -7.44
C GLY A 54 12.72 -0.17 -7.69
N SER A 55 12.39 0.77 -8.58
CA SER A 55 11.02 1.02 -9.05
C SER A 55 10.57 -0.05 -10.06
N PHE A 56 9.33 -0.54 -9.94
CA PHE A 56 8.79 -1.57 -10.84
C PHE A 56 7.67 -1.00 -11.70
N THR A 57 7.83 -1.12 -13.01
CA THR A 57 6.78 -0.79 -13.98
C THR A 57 6.45 -2.06 -14.77
N LEU A 58 5.23 -2.57 -14.62
CA LEU A 58 4.73 -3.70 -15.41
C LEU A 58 3.94 -3.15 -16.59
N ILE A 59 4.45 -3.34 -17.81
CA ILE A 59 3.64 -3.18 -19.02
C ILE A 59 3.04 -4.54 -19.34
N PHE A 60 1.80 -4.76 -18.90
CA PHE A 60 1.05 -5.99 -19.17
C PHE A 60 0.31 -5.86 -20.51
N LYS A 61 0.63 -6.73 -21.47
CA LYS A 61 -0.13 -6.89 -22.72
C LYS A 61 -0.82 -8.26 -22.69
N PRO A 62 -2.13 -8.34 -22.42
CA PRO A 62 -2.82 -9.62 -22.47
C PRO A 62 -2.72 -10.19 -23.88
N HIS A 63 -2.46 -11.50 -24.01
CA HIS A 63 -2.56 -12.16 -25.30
C HIS A 63 -3.99 -11.96 -25.82
N MET A 64 -4.12 -11.25 -26.95
CA MET A 64 -5.32 -11.34 -27.77
C MET A 64 -5.50 -12.81 -28.08
N ALA A 65 -6.62 -13.41 -27.63
CA ALA A 65 -6.95 -14.77 -27.94
C ALA A 65 -6.91 -14.95 -29.46
N VAL A 66 -5.86 -15.62 -29.96
CA VAL A 66 -5.82 -16.08 -31.34
C VAL A 66 -6.74 -17.30 -31.40
N SER A 67 -8.03 -17.06 -31.61
CA SER A 67 -9.01 -18.01 -32.15
C SER A 67 -10.32 -17.24 -32.27
N ASP A 68 -10.75 -16.86 -33.47
CA ASP A 68 -11.53 -17.79 -34.28
C ASP A 68 -11.21 -17.61 -35.78
N ARG A 69 -10.29 -18.42 -36.30
CA ARG A 69 -10.25 -18.73 -37.74
C ARG A 69 -11.33 -19.79 -38.00
N ARG A 70 -12.59 -19.37 -38.19
CA ARG A 70 -13.56 -20.17 -38.94
C ARG A 70 -13.79 -19.54 -40.31
N ARG A 71 -13.47 -20.35 -41.31
CA ARG A 71 -13.30 -20.07 -42.75
C ARG A 71 -14.60 -19.59 -43.41
N PRO A 72 -14.52 -18.91 -44.58
CA PRO A 72 -15.70 -18.59 -45.37
C PRO A 72 -16.29 -19.88 -45.94
N GLY A 73 -17.61 -20.00 -45.84
CA GLY A 73 -18.45 -20.95 -46.55
C GLY A 73 -19.51 -20.17 -47.32
#